data_AF-A0A4Q6C681-F1
#
_entry.id   AF-A0A4Q6C681-F1
#
_cell.length_a   1.000
_cell.length_b   1.000
_cell.length_c   1.000
_cell.angle_alpha   90.00
_cell.angle_beta   90.00
_cell.angle_gamma   90.00
#
_symmetry.space_group_name_H-M   'P 1'
#
loop_
_entity.id
_entity.type
_entity.pdbx_description
1 polymer ?
#
loop_
_entity_poly.entity_id
_entity_poly.type
_entity_poly.pdbx_seq_one_letter_code
_entity_poly.pdbx_strand_id
1 'polypeptide(L)'
;MKNIFDETQKAEIFKKCDRYLNGNYPRSVKDQLADLAAKTQQDEKADTYGKGPIIEEFEAEVATLLGKPAALFLPSGTMAQLIALRIW
;
A
#
# COMPACT_ATOMS: atom_id res chain seq x y z
N MET A 1 -2.12 36.30 -4.50
CA MET A 1 -2.88 35.50 -5.47
C MET A 1 -4.16 35.04 -4.79
N LYS A 2 -5.34 35.49 -5.21
CA LYS A 2 -6.61 34.93 -4.68
C LYS A 2 -6.73 33.49 -5.17
N ASN A 3 -6.95 32.53 -4.27
CA ASN A 3 -7.26 31.15 -4.66
C ASN A 3 -8.58 31.19 -5.46
N ILE A 4 -8.51 30.88 -6.75
CA ILE A 4 -9.64 30.93 -7.69
C ILE A 4 -10.70 29.85 -7.36
N PHE A 5 -10.30 28.79 -6.65
CA PHE A 5 -11.17 27.68 -6.26
C PHE A 5 -11.05 27.40 -4.77
N ASP A 6 -12.22 27.23 -4.13
CA ASP A 6 -12.36 26.65 -2.79
C ASP A 6 -11.95 25.16 -2.78
N GLU A 7 -11.55 24.62 -1.64
CA GLU A 7 -11.15 23.19 -1.50
C GLU A 7 -12.30 22.25 -1.89
N THR A 8 -13.54 22.61 -1.57
CA THR A 8 -14.73 21.84 -1.96
C THR A 8 -14.89 21.79 -3.48
N GLN A 9 -14.65 22.92 -4.16
CA GLN A 9 -14.73 23.02 -5.61
C GLN A 9 -13.63 22.21 -6.31
N LYS A 10 -12.42 22.20 -5.76
CA LYS A 10 -11.32 21.37 -6.28
C LYS A 10 -11.66 19.88 -6.19
N ALA A 11 -12.22 19.43 -5.07
CA ALA A 11 -12.61 18.04 -4.87
C ALA A 11 -13.73 17.61 -5.84
N GLU A 12 -14.71 18.48 -6.08
CA GLU A 12 -15.78 18.30 -7.08
C GLU A 12 -15.23 18.15 -8.51
N ILE A 13 -14.32 19.06 -8.91
CA ILE A 13 -13.68 19.00 -10.22
C ILE A 13 -12.86 17.71 -10.35
N PHE A 14 -12.10 17.34 -9.32
CA PHE A 14 -11.26 16.14 -9.32
C PHE A 14 -12.08 14.85 -9.48
N LYS A 15 -13.25 14.75 -8.84
CA LYS A 15 -14.17 13.60 -9.00
C LYS A 15 -14.73 13.44 -10.41
N LYS A 16 -14.85 14.54 -11.17
CA LYS A 16 -15.35 14.54 -12.56
C LYS A 16 -14.26 14.23 -13.58
N CYS A 17 -13.00 14.11 -13.16
CA CYS A 17 -11.91 13.76 -14.05
C CYS A 17 -11.95 12.27 -14.39
N ASP A 18 -12.00 11.96 -15.69
CA ASP A 18 -11.90 10.58 -16.19
C ASP A 18 -10.45 10.11 -16.40
N ARG A 19 -9.48 11.03 -16.26
CA ARG A 19 -8.04 10.76 -16.43
C ARG A 19 -7.23 11.42 -15.33
N TYR A 20 -6.34 10.65 -14.73
CA TYR A 20 -5.42 11.09 -13.68
C TYR A 20 -3.98 10.91 -14.18
N LEU A 21 -3.18 11.97 -14.15
CA LEU A 21 -1.80 11.94 -14.66
C LEU A 21 -0.78 11.46 -13.61
N ASN A 22 -1.12 11.61 -12.32
CA ASN A 22 -0.22 11.33 -11.20
C ASN A 22 -0.98 10.79 -9.99
N GLY A 23 -0.26 10.04 -9.14
CA GLY A 23 -0.79 9.48 -7.89
C GLY A 23 -1.76 8.32 -8.08
N ASN A 24 -2.33 7.86 -6.96
CA ASN A 24 -3.41 6.88 -6.97
C ASN A 24 -4.72 7.60 -7.26
N TYR A 25 -5.45 7.13 -8.27
CA TYR A 25 -6.79 7.61 -8.55
C TYR A 25 -7.74 7.21 -7.40
N PRO A 26 -8.76 8.03 -7.09
CA PRO A 26 -9.71 7.72 -6.05
C PRO A 26 -10.49 6.46 -6.43
N ARG A 27 -10.23 5.35 -5.72
CA ARG A 27 -10.98 4.09 -5.87
C ARG A 27 -12.05 4.00 -4.79
N SER A 28 -13.23 3.51 -5.16
CA SER A 28 -14.23 3.18 -4.14
C SER A 28 -13.77 1.95 -3.35
N VAL A 29 -14.27 1.82 -2.11
CA VAL A 29 -14.03 0.62 -1.28
C VAL A 29 -14.49 -0.64 -2.03
N LYS A 30 -15.60 -0.56 -2.76
CA LYS A 30 -16.12 -1.67 -3.57
C LYS A 30 -15.10 -2.10 -4.64
N ASP A 31 -14.50 -1.16 -5.35
CA ASP A 31 -13.53 -1.47 -6.40
C ASP A 31 -12.24 -2.06 -5.82
N GLN A 32 -11.80 -1.55 -4.66
CA GLN A 32 -10.63 -2.09 -3.97
C GLN A 32 -10.86 -3.54 -3.51
N LEU A 33 -12.01 -3.82 -2.89
CA LEU A 33 -12.35 -5.17 -2.44
C LEU A 33 -12.54 -6.14 -3.62
N ALA A 34 -13.13 -5.69 -4.73
CA ALA A 34 -13.27 -6.51 -5.94
C ALA A 34 -11.90 -6.83 -6.57
N ASP A 35 -10.99 -5.87 -6.63
CA ASP A 35 -9.61 -6.06 -7.12
C ASP A 35 -8.81 -7.03 -6.23
N LEU A 36 -8.95 -6.92 -4.91
CA LEU A 36 -8.35 -7.87 -3.96
C LEU A 36 -8.92 -9.28 -4.16
N ALA A 37 -10.24 -9.42 -4.19
CA ALA A 37 -10.89 -10.72 -4.40
C ALA A 37 -10.51 -11.39 -5.72
N ALA A 38 -10.25 -10.61 -6.77
CA ALA A 38 -9.81 -11.12 -8.07
C ALA A 38 -8.34 -11.59 -8.08
N LYS A 39 -7.51 -11.11 -7.14
CA LYS A 39 -6.08 -11.41 -7.05
C LYS A 39 -5.75 -12.51 -6.03
N THR A 40 -6.60 -12.70 -5.03
CA THR A 40 -6.43 -13.73 -4.00
C THR A 40 -6.86 -15.11 -4.47
N GLN A 41 -6.22 -16.17 -3.98
CA GLN A 41 -6.64 -17.55 -4.25
C GLN A 41 -7.77 -18.00 -3.32
N GLN A 42 -8.58 -18.99 -3.74
CA GLN A 42 -9.75 -19.45 -2.96
C GLN A 42 -9.41 -19.93 -1.54
N ASP A 43 -8.26 -20.58 -1.36
CA ASP A 43 -7.82 -21.17 -0.09
C ASP A 43 -6.63 -20.42 0.53
N GLU A 44 -6.37 -19.19 0.09
CA GLU A 44 -5.28 -18.36 0.60
C GLU A 44 -5.52 -18.01 2.07
N LYS A 45 -4.53 -18.31 2.92
CA LYS A 45 -4.62 -18.04 4.35
C LYS A 45 -3.91 -16.73 4.67
N ALA A 46 -4.59 -15.88 5.43
CA ALA A 46 -3.96 -14.72 6.03
C ALA A 46 -2.77 -15.12 6.92
N ASP A 47 -1.80 -14.23 7.03
CA ASP A 47 -0.76 -14.38 8.04
C ASP A 47 -1.37 -14.27 9.45
N THR A 48 -0.67 -14.84 10.43
CA THR A 48 -1.05 -14.77 11.83
C THR A 48 0.15 -14.28 12.62
N TYR A 49 0.07 -13.01 13.06
CA TYR A 49 1.13 -12.33 13.83
C TYR A 49 2.50 -12.39 13.12
N GLY A 50 2.54 -12.08 11.82
CA GLY A 50 3.78 -12.05 11.06
C GLY A 50 4.36 -13.43 10.74
N LYS A 51 3.50 -14.45 10.69
CA LYS A 51 3.86 -15.81 10.28
C LYS A 51 2.85 -16.35 9.29
N GLY A 52 3.32 -17.15 8.35
CA GLY A 52 2.50 -17.74 7.30
C GLY A 52 3.06 -17.48 5.91
N PRO A 53 2.64 -18.30 4.93
CA PRO A 53 3.27 -18.35 3.61
C PRO A 53 3.23 -16.98 2.91
N ILE A 54 2.10 -16.28 2.98
CA ILE A 54 1.91 -15.00 2.28
C ILE A 54 2.94 -13.93 2.67
N ILE A 55 3.25 -13.80 3.97
CA ILE A 55 4.16 -12.77 4.46
C ILE A 55 5.62 -13.23 4.33
N GLU A 56 5.90 -14.50 4.60
CA GLU A 56 7.24 -15.08 4.53
C GLU A 56 7.77 -15.10 3.07
N GLU A 57 6.92 -15.45 2.11
CA GLU A 57 7.27 -15.41 0.68
C GLU A 57 7.56 -13.98 0.21
N PHE A 58 6.73 -13.02 0.62
CA PHE A 58 6.94 -11.61 0.31
C PHE A 58 8.25 -11.07 0.92
N GLU A 59 8.53 -11.38 2.19
CA GLU A 59 9.78 -10.99 2.84
C GLU A 59 11.00 -11.61 2.15
N ALA A 60 10.93 -12.88 1.73
CA ALA A 60 12.00 -13.54 0.98
C ALA A 60 12.23 -12.91 -0.41
N GLU A 61 11.14 -12.56 -1.12
CA GLU A 61 11.21 -11.86 -2.40
C GLU A 61 11.90 -10.50 -2.24
N VAL A 62 11.50 -9.70 -1.26
CA VAL A 62 12.08 -8.38 -0.99
C VAL A 62 13.54 -8.49 -0.54
N ALA A 63 13.88 -9.46 0.31
CA ALA A 63 15.26 -9.72 0.72
C ALA A 63 16.16 -10.01 -0.50
N THR A 64 15.67 -10.86 -1.40
CA THR A 64 16.34 -11.21 -2.66
C THR A 64 16.50 -9.98 -3.56
N LEU A 65 15.42 -9.22 -3.75
CA LEU A 65 15.41 -8.01 -4.58
C LEU A 65 16.45 -6.97 -4.12
N LEU A 66 16.63 -6.83 -2.80
CA LEU A 66 17.54 -5.85 -2.20
C LEU A 66 18.95 -6.39 -1.93
N GLY A 67 19.22 -7.66 -2.22
CA GLY A 67 20.50 -8.31 -1.92
C GLY A 67 20.82 -8.33 -0.43
N LYS A 68 19.81 -8.55 0.43
CA LYS A 68 19.93 -8.62 1.88
C LYS A 68 19.67 -10.05 2.38
N PRO A 69 20.27 -10.46 3.50
CA PRO A 69 20.07 -11.81 4.03
C PRO A 69 18.64 -12.07 4.51
N ALA A 70 17.89 -11.03 4.88
CA ALA A 70 16.50 -11.10 5.31
C ALA A 70 15.80 -9.74 5.12
N ALA A 71 14.48 -9.75 5.09
CA ALA A 71 13.61 -8.58 5.17
C ALA A 71 12.49 -8.83 6.20
N LEU A 72 11.84 -7.75 6.64
CA LEU A 72 10.73 -7.80 7.58
C LEU A 72 9.64 -6.83 7.11
N PHE A 73 8.42 -7.32 6.94
CA PHE A 73 7.26 -6.50 6.63
C PHE A 73 6.82 -5.73 7.88
N LEU A 74 6.63 -4.42 7.72
CA LEU A 74 6.20 -3.53 8.79
C LEU A 74 5.05 -2.63 8.30
N PRO A 75 4.08 -2.31 9.15
CA PRO A 75 2.87 -1.58 8.75
C PRO A 75 3.15 -0.13 8.30
N SER A 76 4.34 0.41 8.60
CA SER A 76 4.74 1.73 8.11
C SER A 76 6.27 1.88 8.05
N GLY A 77 6.72 2.75 7.15
CA GLY A 77 8.12 3.17 7.08
C GLY A 77 8.59 3.89 8.34
N THR A 78 7.72 4.67 8.98
CA THR A 78 8.03 5.35 10.26
C THR A 78 8.39 4.33 11.34
N MET A 79 7.60 3.26 11.49
CA MET A 79 7.92 2.19 12.44
C MET A 79 9.23 1.48 12.09
N ALA A 80 9.43 1.14 10.81
CA ALA A 80 10.62 0.46 10.32
C ALA A 80 11.91 1.25 10.60
N GLN A 81 11.92 2.53 10.26
CA GLN A 81 13.10 3.37 10.40
C GLN A 81 13.45 3.64 11.87
N LEU A 82 12.44 3.85 12.73
CA LEU A 82 12.68 4.02 14.16
C LEU A 82 13.27 2.75 14.80
N ILE A 83 12.76 1.57 14.43
CA ILE A 83 13.34 0.29 14.87
C ILE A 83 14.79 0.16 14.39
N ALA A 84 15.05 0.43 13.11
CA ALA A 84 16.39 0.33 12.53
C ALA A 84 17.41 1.23 13.25
N LEU A 85 17.05 2.49 13.51
CA LEU A 85 17.90 3.45 14.23
C LEU A 85 18.15 3.06 15.69
N ARG A 86 17.26 2.26 16.29
CA ARG A 86 17.41 1.82 17.68
C ARG A 86 18.27 0.56 17.82
N ILE A 87 18.31 -0.27 16.79
CA ILE A 87 19.11 -1.52 16.74
C ILE A 87 20.57 -1.23 16.40
N TRP A 88 20.80 -0.24 15.53
CA TRP A 88 22.14 0.23 15.18
C TRP A 88 22.86 0.85 16.38
#